data_AF-A0A7S2EKE6-F1
#
_entry.id   AF-A0A7S2EKE6-F1
#
_cell.length_a   1.000
_cell.length_b   1.000
_cell.length_c   1.000
_cell.angle_alpha   90.00
_cell.angle_beta   90.00
_cell.angle_gamma   90.00
#
_symmetry.space_group_name_H-M   'P 1'
#
loop_
_entity.id
_entity.type
_entity.pdbx_description
1 polymer ?
#
loop_
_entity_poly.entity_id
_entity_poly.type
_entity_poly.pdbx_seq_one_letter_code
_entity_poly.pdbx_strand_id
1 'polypeptide(L)'
;MTSSDADDREPFTPANVAFVGNSMLYFNDTPRAFLNIAGSGAFHRQDSCLRGGASLVSLLVDGNGMQKTFRTPNAILQTNSGSNKEEDPTYDIGAPTVDALLSKQWDFVVMNDFTQAPARQSYREASSRALVEFYAPLFRQCGATPIFVMTPAYRKPVNDSADLGSVAEFTASLKEGYKSYVSALEKELPLPNQQPRIAPVGLAFLHIHDTNHSMWEKLFCNDDFHPSPHGTYLQCCVLHWTLFRRAPERDLALPLDGNFQKRIWGNARFTQHGNGEIPCLYQQ
;
A
#
# COMPACT_ATOMS: atom_id res chain seq x y z
N MET A 1 1.66 -42.92 -8.40
CA MET A 1 2.69 -42.17 -7.66
C MET A 1 2.55 -40.71 -8.07
N THR A 2 1.71 -39.95 -7.36
CA THR A 2 1.56 -38.51 -7.57
C THR A 2 2.58 -37.83 -6.67
N SER A 3 3.65 -37.28 -7.24
CA SER A 3 4.59 -36.46 -6.47
C SER A 3 3.82 -35.25 -5.96
N SER A 4 3.81 -35.10 -4.64
CA SER A 4 3.56 -33.82 -4.01
C SER A 4 4.68 -32.90 -4.46
N ASP A 5 4.35 -31.89 -5.26
CA ASP A 5 5.21 -30.73 -5.44
C ASP A 5 5.20 -29.97 -4.11
N ALA A 6 6.01 -30.46 -3.16
CA ALA A 6 6.42 -29.67 -2.02
C ALA A 6 7.21 -28.49 -2.61
N ASP A 7 6.74 -27.29 -2.34
CA ASP A 7 7.37 -26.07 -2.80
C ASP A 7 8.76 -25.93 -2.18
N ASP A 8 9.80 -26.36 -2.89
CA ASP A 8 11.22 -26.32 -2.49
C ASP A 8 11.78 -24.88 -2.37
N ARG A 9 10.92 -23.86 -2.27
CA ARG A 9 11.33 -22.48 -2.03
C ARG A 9 11.69 -22.29 -0.55
N GLU A 10 12.86 -21.69 -0.31
CA GLU A 10 13.28 -21.27 1.03
C GLU A 10 12.15 -20.50 1.75
N PRO A 11 11.87 -20.81 3.03
CA PRO A 11 10.86 -20.12 3.82
C PRO A 11 11.11 -18.61 3.86
N PHE A 12 10.04 -17.81 3.95
CA PHE A 12 10.23 -16.38 4.21
C PHE A 12 10.95 -16.19 5.55
N THR A 13 11.93 -15.29 5.61
CA THR A 13 12.23 -14.61 6.87
C THR A 13 11.06 -13.65 7.14
N PRO A 14 10.29 -13.81 8.23
CA PRO A 14 9.15 -12.96 8.50
C PRO A 14 9.58 -11.49 8.62
N ALA A 15 8.92 -10.58 7.89
CA ALA A 15 9.26 -9.17 7.87
C ALA A 15 8.35 -8.32 8.79
N ASN A 16 8.91 -7.25 9.36
CA ASN A 16 8.16 -6.16 9.95
C ASN A 16 7.97 -5.08 8.88
N VAL A 17 6.72 -4.75 8.55
CA VAL A 17 6.43 -3.77 7.49
C VAL A 17 5.58 -2.61 8.01
N ALA A 18 6.09 -1.39 7.86
CA ALA A 18 5.35 -0.17 8.14
C ALA A 18 4.70 0.36 6.86
N PHE A 19 3.53 0.98 6.99
CA PHE A 19 2.82 1.62 5.86
C PHE A 19 2.62 3.11 6.12
N VAL A 20 3.09 3.96 5.20
CA VAL A 20 3.03 5.42 5.31
C VAL A 20 2.39 5.99 4.05
N GLY A 21 1.23 6.63 4.15
CA GLY A 21 0.62 7.21 2.97
C GLY A 21 -0.84 7.59 3.14
N ASN A 22 -1.62 7.34 2.09
CA ASN A 22 -2.96 7.89 1.97
C ASN A 22 -3.97 6.84 1.48
N SER A 23 -5.02 7.29 0.79
CA SER A 23 -6.10 6.44 0.29
C SER A 23 -5.64 5.36 -0.68
N MET A 24 -4.51 5.55 -1.36
CA MET A 24 -3.92 4.48 -2.17
C MET A 24 -3.52 3.24 -1.35
N LEU A 25 -3.34 3.39 -0.03
CA LEU A 25 -3.07 2.31 0.91
C LEU A 25 -4.30 1.93 1.75
N TYR A 26 -5.08 2.87 2.31
CA TYR A 26 -6.17 2.52 3.24
C TYR A 26 -7.51 2.16 2.59
N PHE A 27 -7.79 2.58 1.35
CA PHE A 27 -9.15 2.53 0.81
C PHE A 27 -9.63 1.08 0.52
N ASN A 28 -8.71 0.12 0.46
CA ASN A 28 -8.98 -1.32 0.57
C ASN A 28 -8.03 -2.00 1.59
N ASP A 29 -7.58 -1.27 2.61
CA ASP A 29 -6.67 -1.74 3.67
C ASP A 29 -5.50 -2.60 3.17
N THR A 30 -4.70 -2.04 2.25
CA THR A 30 -3.48 -2.66 1.70
C THR A 30 -2.62 -3.31 2.79
N PRO A 31 -2.39 -2.72 3.99
CA PRO A 31 -1.63 -3.38 5.04
C PRO A 31 -2.12 -4.80 5.38
N ARG A 32 -3.44 -5.00 5.55
CA ARG A 32 -4.02 -6.31 5.88
C ARG A 32 -4.19 -7.19 4.65
N ALA A 33 -4.59 -6.61 3.52
CA ALA A 33 -4.72 -7.36 2.27
C ALA A 33 -3.37 -7.95 1.80
N PHE A 34 -2.29 -7.16 1.90
CA PHE A 34 -0.96 -7.60 1.52
C PHE A 34 -0.44 -8.71 2.42
N LEU A 35 -0.68 -8.62 3.73
CA LEU A 35 -0.40 -9.71 4.67
C LEU A 35 -1.10 -11.00 4.26
N ASN A 36 -2.39 -10.93 3.93
CA ASN A 36 -3.17 -12.09 3.53
C ASN A 36 -2.66 -12.71 2.21
N ILE A 37 -2.19 -11.89 1.27
CA ILE A 37 -1.63 -12.33 -0.02
C ILE A 37 -0.24 -12.97 0.15
N ALA A 38 0.57 -12.46 1.06
CA ALA A 38 1.93 -12.97 1.27
C ALA A 38 1.99 -14.31 2.03
N GLY A 39 0.91 -14.67 2.73
CA GLY A 39 0.79 -15.94 3.42
C GLY A 39 1.27 -15.95 4.86
N SER A 40 0.88 -17.01 5.58
CA SER A 40 1.29 -17.24 6.96
C SER A 40 2.80 -17.42 7.04
N GLY A 41 3.48 -16.52 7.77
CA GLY A 41 4.93 -16.56 7.96
C GLY A 41 5.71 -15.51 7.16
N ALA A 42 5.10 -14.80 6.21
CA ALA A 42 5.79 -13.72 5.49
C ALA A 42 5.98 -12.45 6.33
N PHE A 43 5.15 -12.26 7.37
CA PHE A 43 5.19 -11.08 8.23
C PHE A 43 5.25 -11.48 9.70
N HIS A 44 6.05 -10.75 10.46
CA HIS A 44 6.03 -10.77 11.92
C HIS A 44 5.06 -9.72 12.48
N ARG A 45 5.04 -8.51 11.90
CA ARG A 45 4.10 -7.45 12.28
C ARG A 45 3.88 -6.43 11.16
N GLN A 46 2.75 -5.73 11.23
CA GLN A 46 2.48 -4.54 10.44
C GLN A 46 1.91 -3.41 11.31
N ASP A 47 2.16 -2.16 10.94
CA ASP A 47 1.53 -0.97 11.52
C ASP A 47 1.52 0.14 10.45
N SER A 48 0.74 1.20 10.65
CA SER A 48 0.52 2.21 9.61
C SER A 48 0.28 3.62 10.13
N CYS A 49 0.72 4.63 9.37
CA CYS A 49 0.34 6.03 9.54
C CYS A 49 -0.31 6.49 8.23
N LEU A 50 -1.65 6.60 8.21
CA LEU A 50 -2.42 6.83 6.98
C LEU A 50 -3.35 8.04 7.12
N ARG A 51 -3.49 8.83 6.06
CA ARG A 51 -4.41 9.99 6.00
C ARG A 51 -4.95 10.22 4.60
N GLY A 52 -6.26 10.44 4.49
CA GLY A 52 -6.92 10.79 3.22
C GLY A 52 -6.30 12.02 2.55
N GLY A 53 -6.00 11.92 1.25
CA GLY A 53 -5.47 13.03 0.45
C GLY A 53 -4.05 13.49 0.79
N ALA A 54 -3.37 12.88 1.76
CA ALA A 54 -2.07 13.36 2.21
C ALA A 54 -0.96 13.16 1.16
N SER A 55 -0.13 14.19 0.97
CA SER A 55 1.24 14.04 0.44
C SER A 55 2.20 13.59 1.54
N LEU A 56 3.40 13.14 1.16
CA LEU A 56 4.48 12.82 2.10
C LEU A 56 4.79 13.99 3.05
N VAL A 57 4.68 15.22 2.54
CA VAL A 57 4.87 16.46 3.32
C VAL A 57 3.75 16.63 4.33
N SER A 58 2.49 16.63 3.90
CA SER A 58 1.35 16.84 4.81
C SER A 58 1.21 15.73 5.86
N LEU A 59 1.60 14.49 5.54
CA LEU A 59 1.51 13.38 6.48
C LEU A 59 2.51 13.50 7.64
N LEU A 60 3.69 14.10 7.41
CA LEU A 60 4.64 14.43 8.48
C LEU A 60 4.06 15.44 9.47
N VAL A 61 3.30 16.42 8.96
CA VAL A 61 2.73 17.52 9.75
C VAL A 61 1.46 17.09 10.47
N ASP A 62 0.53 16.49 9.72
CA ASP A 62 -0.84 16.27 10.19
C ASP A 62 -1.04 14.89 10.82
N GLY A 63 -0.09 13.98 10.65
CA GLY A 63 -0.15 12.62 11.18
C GLY A 63 -1.34 11.80 10.66
N ASN A 64 -1.65 10.74 11.40
CA ASN A 64 -2.66 9.75 11.04
C ASN A 64 -4.09 10.34 11.15
N GLY A 65 -4.91 10.07 10.14
CA GLY A 65 -6.30 10.55 10.02
C GLY A 65 -7.36 9.44 10.07
N MET A 66 -7.03 8.24 10.53
CA MET A 66 -7.92 7.05 10.46
C MET A 66 -8.90 6.90 11.63
N GLN A 67 -8.95 7.85 12.56
CA GLN A 67 -9.77 7.80 13.79
C GLN A 67 -11.25 7.52 13.50
N LYS A 68 -11.78 8.09 12.41
CA LYS A 68 -13.15 7.85 11.97
C LYS A 68 -13.24 6.69 10.97
N THR A 69 -12.35 6.69 9.98
CA THR A 69 -12.39 5.73 8.86
C THR A 69 -12.20 4.28 9.30
N PHE A 70 -11.34 4.03 10.28
CA PHE A 70 -11.08 2.68 10.82
C PHE A 70 -11.89 2.38 12.08
N ARG A 71 -12.95 3.14 12.38
CA ARG A 71 -13.90 2.79 13.43
C ARG A 71 -14.87 1.70 12.95
N THR A 72 -14.34 0.51 12.67
CA THR A 72 -15.09 -0.64 12.10
C THR A 72 -14.95 -1.88 12.97
N PRO A 73 -15.87 -2.87 12.85
CA PRO A 73 -15.77 -4.10 13.64
C PRO A 73 -14.44 -4.84 13.47
N ASN A 74 -13.90 -4.86 12.24
CA ASN A 74 -12.61 -5.48 11.94
C ASN A 74 -11.42 -4.76 12.59
N ALA A 75 -11.57 -3.50 12.98
CA ALA A 75 -10.51 -2.75 13.63
C ALA A 75 -10.55 -2.85 15.16
N ILE A 76 -11.57 -3.44 15.78
CA ILE A 76 -11.65 -3.53 17.25
C ILE A 76 -10.47 -4.34 17.79
N LEU A 77 -9.71 -3.74 18.70
CA LEU A 77 -8.65 -4.40 19.45
C LEU A 77 -9.26 -5.15 20.64
N GLN A 78 -8.87 -6.41 20.81
CA GLN A 78 -9.28 -7.16 22.01
C GLN A 78 -8.57 -6.58 23.23
N THR A 79 -9.35 -6.08 24.21
CA THR A 79 -8.83 -5.67 25.51
C THR A 79 -8.90 -6.85 26.47
N ASN A 80 -7.77 -7.21 27.09
CA ASN A 80 -7.71 -8.24 28.15
C ASN A 80 -8.18 -7.65 29.50
N SER A 81 -9.25 -6.88 29.51
CA SER A 81 -9.72 -6.19 30.70
C SER A 81 -10.85 -7.00 31.32
N GLY A 82 -10.56 -7.73 32.40
CA GLY A 82 -11.55 -8.41 33.26
C GLY A 82 -12.45 -7.45 34.05
N SER A 83 -12.73 -6.25 33.52
CA SER A 83 -13.55 -5.22 34.13
C SER A 83 -14.91 -5.16 33.42
N ASN A 84 -15.98 -5.44 34.17
CA ASN A 84 -17.38 -5.39 33.75
C ASN A 84 -17.90 -3.96 33.47
N LYS A 85 -17.14 -3.12 32.77
CA LYS A 85 -17.62 -1.81 32.30
C LYS A 85 -17.66 -1.81 30.78
N GLU A 86 -18.82 -1.45 30.23
CA GLU A 86 -18.98 -1.12 28.81
C GLU A 86 -18.13 0.11 28.48
N GLU A 87 -16.86 -0.09 28.17
CA GLU A 87 -15.98 0.95 27.62
C GLU A 87 -16.12 0.97 26.09
N ASP A 88 -16.06 2.15 25.47
CA ASP A 88 -16.02 2.28 24.01
C ASP A 88 -14.81 1.49 23.49
N PRO A 89 -14.98 0.54 22.55
CA PRO A 89 -13.87 -0.28 22.07
C PRO A 89 -12.71 0.58 21.55
N THR A 90 -11.49 0.11 21.76
CA THR A 90 -10.30 0.68 21.12
C THR A 90 -10.15 0.10 19.72
N TYR A 91 -9.75 0.92 18.75
CA TYR A 91 -9.62 0.52 17.34
C TYR A 91 -8.15 0.56 16.87
N ASP A 92 -7.77 -0.39 16.02
CA ASP A 92 -6.52 -0.42 15.26
C ASP A 92 -6.53 0.66 14.16
N ILE A 93 -6.25 1.89 14.58
CA ILE A 93 -6.13 3.05 13.68
C ILE A 93 -4.69 3.25 13.18
N GLY A 94 -3.73 2.45 13.67
CA GLY A 94 -2.30 2.61 13.45
C GLY A 94 -1.63 3.68 14.31
N ALA A 95 -0.35 3.95 14.03
CA ALA A 95 0.45 4.95 14.74
C ALA A 95 -0.04 6.39 14.50
N PRO A 96 0.03 7.29 15.51
CA PRO A 96 -0.52 8.65 15.42
C PRO A 96 0.28 9.59 14.50
N THR A 97 1.60 9.36 14.36
CA THR A 97 2.49 10.15 13.49
C THR A 97 3.47 9.24 12.76
N VAL A 98 4.09 9.76 11.69
CA VAL A 98 5.17 9.06 10.98
C VAL A 98 6.35 8.79 11.92
N ASP A 99 6.72 9.75 12.75
CA ASP A 99 7.78 9.60 13.76
C ASP A 99 7.46 8.49 14.76
N ALA A 100 6.26 8.48 15.34
CA ALA A 100 5.84 7.43 16.28
C ALA A 100 5.87 6.03 15.62
N LEU A 101 5.48 5.93 14.35
CA LEU A 101 5.56 4.69 13.58
C LEU A 101 7.02 4.25 13.41
N LEU A 102 7.88 5.14 12.92
CA LEU A 102 9.25 4.85 12.52
C LEU A 102 10.26 4.91 13.68
N SER A 103 9.81 5.22 14.90
CA SER A 103 10.59 5.01 16.13
C SER A 103 10.84 3.53 16.45
N LYS A 104 10.08 2.63 15.83
CA LYS A 104 10.22 1.15 15.93
C LYS A 104 11.11 0.62 14.80
N GLN A 105 11.74 -0.54 14.99
CA GLN A 105 12.58 -1.20 13.96
C GLN A 105 11.74 -1.85 12.85
N TRP A 106 11.98 -1.52 11.58
CA TRP A 106 11.23 -2.05 10.45
C TRP A 106 12.18 -2.63 9.40
N ASP A 107 11.76 -3.69 8.71
CA ASP A 107 12.51 -4.24 7.57
C ASP A 107 12.16 -3.45 6.30
N PHE A 108 10.89 -3.10 6.15
CA PHE A 108 10.39 -2.32 5.03
C PHE A 108 9.44 -1.21 5.49
N VAL A 109 9.51 -0.06 4.80
CA VAL A 109 8.49 0.99 4.88
C VAL A 109 7.86 1.14 3.50
N VAL A 110 6.64 0.62 3.35
CA VAL A 110 5.84 0.80 2.14
C VAL A 110 5.18 2.17 2.18
N MET A 111 5.41 2.98 1.16
CA MET A 111 4.94 4.36 1.16
C MET A 111 4.48 4.86 -0.20
N ASN A 112 3.53 5.79 -0.19
CA ASN A 112 3.08 6.48 -1.40
C ASN A 112 2.93 7.97 -1.14
N ASP A 113 3.18 8.79 -2.17
CA ASP A 113 2.87 10.22 -2.12
C ASP A 113 1.44 10.49 -2.61
N PHE A 114 0.99 11.74 -2.52
CA PHE A 114 -0.18 12.21 -3.25
C PHE A 114 0.03 11.95 -4.74
N THR A 115 -0.92 11.29 -5.41
CA THR A 115 -0.67 10.71 -6.75
C THR A 115 -0.15 11.72 -7.76
N GLN A 116 -0.60 12.97 -7.77
CA GLN A 116 -0.08 13.96 -8.72
C GLN A 116 1.27 14.58 -8.33
N ALA A 117 1.70 14.45 -7.06
CA ALA A 117 2.91 15.12 -6.56
C ALA A 117 4.19 14.71 -7.30
N PRO A 118 4.44 13.43 -7.60
CA PRO A 118 5.59 13.03 -8.40
C PRO A 118 5.53 13.55 -9.84
N ALA A 119 4.35 13.81 -10.41
CA ALA A 119 4.20 14.28 -11.79
C ALA A 119 4.32 15.81 -11.94
N ARG A 120 4.15 16.57 -10.85
CA ARG A 120 4.17 18.04 -10.87
C ARG A 120 5.45 18.57 -10.23
N GLN A 121 6.18 19.42 -10.96
CA GLN A 121 7.53 19.86 -10.55
C GLN A 121 7.61 20.44 -9.14
N SER A 122 6.75 21.41 -8.79
CA SER A 122 6.80 22.06 -7.48
C SER A 122 6.49 21.11 -6.32
N TYR A 123 5.51 20.22 -6.49
CA TYR A 123 5.20 19.19 -5.49
C TYR A 123 6.30 18.12 -5.40
N ARG A 124 6.87 17.71 -6.54
CA ARG A 124 8.01 16.79 -6.60
C ARG A 124 9.20 17.33 -5.82
N GLU A 125 9.55 18.61 -6.00
CA GLU A 125 10.63 19.27 -5.25
C GLU A 125 10.34 19.31 -3.75
N ALA A 126 9.12 19.66 -3.35
CA ALA A 126 8.71 19.68 -1.94
C ALA A 126 8.79 18.29 -1.30
N SER A 127 8.27 17.25 -1.95
CA SER A 127 8.38 15.88 -1.43
C SER A 127 9.82 15.38 -1.41
N SER A 128 10.62 15.71 -2.42
CA SER A 128 12.05 15.32 -2.44
C SER A 128 12.81 15.95 -1.28
N ARG A 129 12.56 17.23 -0.98
CA ARG A 129 13.14 17.91 0.18
C ARG A 129 12.71 17.23 1.47
N ALA A 130 11.42 16.95 1.62
CA ALA A 130 10.92 16.30 2.82
C ALA A 130 11.49 14.88 3.01
N LEU A 131 11.69 14.14 1.92
CA LEU A 131 12.33 12.83 1.94
C LEU A 131 13.75 12.89 2.50
N VAL A 132 14.55 13.85 2.03
CA VAL A 132 15.95 14.04 2.49
C VAL A 132 15.99 14.58 3.92
N GLU A 133 15.25 15.64 4.22
CA GLU A 133 15.36 16.35 5.48
C GLU A 133 14.70 15.62 6.66
N PHE A 134 13.57 14.96 6.44
CA PHE A 134 12.75 14.39 7.53
C PHE A 134 12.64 12.88 7.49
N TYR A 135 12.46 12.26 6.31
CA TYR A 135 12.33 10.80 6.25
C TYR A 135 13.67 10.06 6.33
N ALA A 136 14.74 10.56 5.69
CA ALA A 136 16.03 9.87 5.69
C ALA A 136 16.60 9.63 7.10
N PRO A 137 16.53 10.59 8.06
CA PRO A 137 16.88 10.32 9.45
C PRO A 137 16.06 9.18 10.07
N LEU A 138 14.74 9.16 9.85
CA LEU A 138 13.84 8.12 10.37
C LEU A 138 14.17 6.74 9.78
N PHE A 139 14.48 6.67 8.48
CA PHE A 139 14.90 5.42 7.84
C PHE A 139 16.23 4.92 8.39
N ARG A 140 17.22 5.79 8.55
CA ARG A 140 18.51 5.41 9.19
C ARG A 140 18.31 4.88 10.60
N GLN A 141 17.40 5.48 11.37
CA GLN A 141 17.08 5.04 12.73
C GLN A 141 16.37 3.67 12.74
N CYS A 142 15.32 3.50 11.93
CA CYS A 142 14.49 2.30 11.99
C CYS A 142 15.09 1.10 11.25
N GLY A 143 16.13 1.31 10.44
CA GLY A 143 16.85 0.27 9.69
C GLY A 143 16.14 -0.20 8.41
N ALA A 144 15.04 0.43 8.02
CA ALA A 144 14.19 -0.08 6.93
C ALA A 144 14.72 0.23 5.53
N THR A 145 14.34 -0.62 4.57
CA THR A 145 14.31 -0.28 3.15
C THR A 145 13.01 0.48 2.82
N PRO A 146 13.07 1.72 2.30
CA PRO A 146 11.89 2.41 1.77
C PRO A 146 11.41 1.76 0.47
N ILE A 147 10.11 1.51 0.37
CA ILE A 147 9.44 0.96 -0.81
C ILE A 147 8.39 1.95 -1.29
N PHE A 148 8.70 2.68 -2.37
CA PHE A 148 7.76 3.59 -3.00
C PHE A 148 6.75 2.85 -3.87
N VAL A 149 5.48 2.91 -3.51
CA VAL A 149 4.38 2.55 -4.40
C VAL A 149 4.25 3.66 -5.43
N MET A 150 4.72 3.39 -6.65
CA MET A 150 4.47 4.26 -7.79
C MET A 150 3.02 4.11 -8.20
N THR A 151 2.18 5.05 -7.80
CA THR A 151 0.73 5.01 -8.02
C THR A 151 0.38 4.99 -9.51
N PRO A 152 -0.81 4.47 -9.89
CA PRO A 152 -1.27 4.52 -11.27
C PRO A 152 -1.74 5.92 -11.67
N ALA A 153 -1.62 6.22 -12.97
CA ALA A 153 -2.34 7.33 -13.58
C ALA A 153 -3.86 7.12 -13.42
N TYR A 154 -4.60 8.23 -13.40
CA TYR A 154 -6.06 8.18 -13.25
C TYR A 154 -6.73 7.59 -14.48
N ARG A 155 -7.90 6.95 -14.29
CA ARG A 155 -8.71 6.40 -15.37
C ARG A 155 -9.28 7.50 -16.26
N LYS A 156 -9.64 8.63 -15.65
CA LYS A 156 -10.14 9.84 -16.32
C LYS A 156 -9.56 11.10 -15.66
N PRO A 157 -9.57 12.24 -16.37
CA PRO A 157 -9.23 13.53 -15.77
C PRO A 157 -10.19 13.89 -14.62
N VAL A 158 -9.70 13.76 -13.39
CA VAL A 158 -10.38 14.15 -12.14
C VAL A 158 -9.40 14.86 -11.22
N ASN A 159 -9.89 15.61 -10.23
CA ASN A 159 -9.03 16.34 -9.29
C ASN A 159 -8.00 17.24 -9.99
N ASP A 160 -8.43 17.99 -11.02
CA ASP A 160 -7.57 18.91 -11.79
C ASP A 160 -6.36 18.24 -12.47
N SER A 161 -6.52 17.01 -12.95
CA SER A 161 -5.46 16.26 -13.65
C SER A 161 -5.50 16.34 -15.17
N ALA A 162 -6.38 17.17 -15.76
CA ALA A 162 -6.53 17.25 -17.21
C ALA A 162 -5.25 17.69 -17.94
N ASP A 163 -4.40 18.47 -17.28
CA ASP A 163 -3.10 18.91 -17.80
C ASP A 163 -2.00 17.84 -17.73
N LEU A 164 -2.22 16.73 -17.01
CA LEU A 164 -1.27 15.63 -16.89
C LEU A 164 -1.30 14.67 -18.10
N GLY A 165 -2.19 14.93 -19.06
CA GLY A 165 -2.25 14.24 -20.35
C GLY A 165 -2.95 12.88 -20.30
N SER A 166 -2.61 12.05 -21.27
CA SER A 166 -3.07 10.66 -21.37
C SER A 166 -2.58 9.77 -20.23
N VAL A 167 -3.18 8.58 -20.09
CA VAL A 167 -2.73 7.54 -19.13
C VAL A 167 -1.23 7.25 -19.28
N ALA A 168 -0.71 7.21 -20.51
CA ALA A 168 0.69 6.98 -20.79
C ALA A 168 1.58 8.16 -20.36
N GLU A 169 1.19 9.40 -20.69
CA GLU A 169 1.96 10.61 -20.35
C GLU A 169 2.00 10.87 -18.84
N PHE A 170 0.87 10.69 -18.16
CA PHE A 170 0.81 10.81 -16.71
C PHE A 170 1.65 9.70 -16.06
N THR A 171 1.55 8.45 -16.51
CA THR A 171 2.39 7.34 -16.00
C THR A 171 3.88 7.59 -16.20
N ALA A 172 4.28 8.15 -17.35
CA ALA A 172 5.67 8.53 -17.61
C ALA A 172 6.15 9.61 -16.64
N SER A 173 5.32 10.63 -16.39
CA SER A 173 5.63 11.70 -15.43
C SER A 173 5.76 11.19 -14.00
N LEU A 174 4.91 10.23 -13.60
CA LEU A 174 5.00 9.54 -12.31
C LEU A 174 6.31 8.75 -12.20
N LYS A 175 6.65 7.97 -13.22
CA LYS A 175 7.89 7.18 -13.26
C LYS A 175 9.13 8.06 -13.05
N GLU A 176 9.21 9.19 -13.74
CA GLU A 176 10.33 10.12 -13.57
C GLU A 176 10.34 10.79 -12.18
N GLY A 177 9.16 11.12 -11.65
CA GLY A 177 9.03 11.62 -10.28
C GLY A 177 9.54 10.66 -9.23
N TYR A 178 9.10 9.40 -9.26
CA TYR A 178 9.54 8.40 -8.30
C TYR A 178 11.02 8.02 -8.45
N LYS A 179 11.57 8.05 -9.67
CA LYS A 179 13.03 7.95 -9.85
C LYS A 179 13.78 9.08 -9.15
N SER A 180 13.27 10.30 -9.22
CA SER A 180 13.89 11.44 -8.52
C SER A 180 13.87 11.26 -7.00
N TYR A 181 12.79 10.69 -6.44
CA TYR A 181 12.71 10.37 -5.00
C TYR A 181 13.74 9.32 -4.58
N VAL A 182 13.88 8.25 -5.37
CA VAL A 182 14.92 7.23 -5.16
C VAL A 182 16.31 7.87 -5.21
N SER A 183 16.64 8.60 -6.26
CA SER A 183 17.95 9.23 -6.41
C SER A 183 18.27 10.27 -5.33
N ALA A 184 17.25 10.90 -4.75
CA ALA A 184 17.42 11.78 -3.59
C ALA A 184 17.76 10.99 -2.33
N LEU A 185 17.03 9.91 -2.04
CA LEU A 185 17.24 9.09 -0.84
C LEU A 185 18.47 8.18 -0.89
N GLU A 186 18.85 7.65 -2.06
CA GLU A 186 20.03 6.78 -2.20
C GLU A 186 21.31 7.43 -1.66
N LYS A 187 21.41 8.76 -1.77
CA LYS A 187 22.54 9.55 -1.25
C LYS A 187 22.54 9.64 0.27
N GLU A 188 21.37 9.55 0.89
CA GLU A 188 21.18 9.72 2.33
C GLU A 188 21.16 8.38 3.09
N LEU A 189 21.01 7.26 2.38
CA LEU A 189 20.88 5.92 2.95
C LEU A 189 22.15 5.09 2.67
N PRO A 190 23.09 5.02 3.61
CA PRO A 190 24.43 4.48 3.35
C PRO A 190 24.49 2.94 3.33
N LEU A 191 23.45 2.25 3.83
CA LEU A 191 23.48 0.79 3.94
C LEU A 191 22.86 0.11 2.71
N PRO A 192 23.49 -0.95 2.17
CA PRO A 192 22.95 -1.70 1.02
C PRO A 192 21.54 -2.27 1.26
N ASN A 193 21.23 -2.68 2.49
CA ASN A 193 19.92 -3.19 2.90
C ASN A 193 18.90 -2.09 3.22
N GLN A 194 19.20 -0.83 2.89
CA GLN A 194 18.27 0.30 3.01
C GLN A 194 18.07 1.05 1.68
N GLN A 195 18.66 0.57 0.58
CA GLN A 195 18.54 1.22 -0.72
C GLN A 195 17.06 1.28 -1.17
N PRO A 196 16.52 2.48 -1.42
CA PRO A 196 15.10 2.66 -1.71
C PRO A 196 14.71 1.95 -2.99
N ARG A 197 13.50 1.41 -3.03
CA ARG A 197 12.97 0.66 -4.19
C ARG A 197 11.66 1.24 -4.65
N ILE A 198 11.35 1.05 -5.92
CA ILE A 198 10.04 1.37 -6.50
C ILE A 198 9.26 0.08 -6.70
N ALA A 199 8.03 0.03 -6.18
CA ALA A 199 7.00 -0.91 -6.58
C ALA A 199 6.23 -0.30 -7.77
N PRO A 200 6.45 -0.77 -9.02
CA PRO A 200 5.99 -0.11 -10.24
C PRO A 200 4.50 -0.35 -10.53
N VAL A 201 3.61 -0.08 -9.58
CA VAL A 201 2.17 -0.37 -9.68
C VAL A 201 1.54 0.36 -10.87
N GLY A 202 1.87 1.64 -11.08
CA GLY A 202 1.36 2.40 -12.22
C GLY A 202 1.78 1.84 -13.58
N LEU A 203 2.96 1.22 -13.70
CA LEU A 203 3.38 0.55 -14.93
C LEU A 203 2.64 -0.78 -15.12
N ALA A 204 2.29 -1.49 -14.05
CA ALA A 204 1.45 -2.67 -14.13
C ALA A 204 0.03 -2.31 -14.59
N PHE A 205 -0.53 -1.20 -14.10
CA PHE A 205 -1.81 -0.68 -14.59
C PHE A 205 -1.73 -0.28 -16.06
N LEU A 206 -0.69 0.44 -16.48
CA LEU A 206 -0.47 0.81 -17.89
C LEU A 206 -0.34 -0.44 -18.78
N HIS A 207 0.37 -1.48 -18.33
CA HIS A 207 0.46 -2.72 -19.08
C HIS A 207 -0.92 -3.36 -19.32
N ILE A 208 -1.80 -3.36 -18.31
CA ILE A 208 -3.16 -3.90 -18.46
C ILE A 208 -4.02 -2.97 -19.31
N HIS A 209 -3.85 -1.64 -19.21
CA HIS A 209 -4.49 -0.68 -20.11
C HIS A 209 -4.23 -1.02 -21.58
N ASP A 210 -2.98 -1.34 -21.91
CA ASP A 210 -2.53 -1.58 -23.29
C ASP A 210 -2.88 -3.00 -23.80
N THR A 211 -3.07 -3.97 -22.91
CA THR A 211 -3.24 -5.40 -23.28
C THR A 211 -4.63 -5.97 -22.99
N ASN A 212 -5.36 -5.42 -22.02
CA ASN A 212 -6.70 -5.84 -21.66
C ASN A 212 -7.49 -4.68 -21.03
N HIS A 213 -7.96 -3.79 -21.89
CA HIS A 213 -8.66 -2.57 -21.47
C HIS A 213 -9.89 -2.85 -20.59
N SER A 214 -10.66 -3.90 -20.90
CA SER A 214 -11.84 -4.28 -20.10
C SER A 214 -11.50 -4.66 -18.65
N MET A 215 -10.31 -5.25 -18.43
CA MET A 215 -9.81 -5.51 -17.08
C MET A 215 -9.24 -4.25 -16.44
N TRP A 216 -8.56 -3.41 -17.22
CA TRP A 216 -8.03 -2.14 -16.73
C TRP A 216 -9.12 -1.24 -16.13
N GLU A 217 -10.28 -1.15 -16.78
CA GLU A 217 -11.43 -0.39 -16.24
C GLU A 217 -11.88 -0.89 -14.87
N LYS A 218 -11.77 -2.20 -14.61
CA LYS A 218 -12.14 -2.83 -13.33
C LYS A 218 -11.11 -2.61 -12.22
N LEU A 219 -9.91 -2.10 -12.54
CA LEU A 219 -8.88 -1.81 -11.53
C LEU A 219 -9.19 -0.55 -10.71
N PHE A 220 -10.18 0.25 -11.14
CA PHE A 220 -10.54 1.51 -10.50
C PHE A 220 -11.89 1.43 -9.79
N CYS A 221 -12.02 2.20 -8.73
CA CYS A 221 -13.30 2.57 -8.16
C CYS A 221 -14.09 3.46 -9.13
N ASN A 222 -15.36 3.70 -8.80
CA ASN A 222 -16.25 4.58 -9.58
C ASN A 222 -15.80 6.06 -9.58
N ASP A 223 -14.85 6.44 -8.73
CA ASP A 223 -14.29 7.79 -8.66
C ASP A 223 -13.16 8.05 -9.68
N ASP A 224 -12.83 7.09 -10.54
CA ASP A 224 -11.84 7.20 -11.61
C ASP A 224 -10.36 7.34 -11.18
N PHE A 225 -10.02 7.27 -9.89
CA PHE A 225 -8.61 7.34 -9.47
C PHE A 225 -8.20 6.41 -8.33
N HIS A 226 -9.12 6.04 -7.44
CA HIS A 226 -8.77 5.07 -6.42
C HIS A 226 -8.76 3.65 -6.98
N PRO A 227 -7.88 2.76 -6.49
CA PRO A 227 -7.90 1.37 -6.89
C PRO A 227 -9.16 0.69 -6.35
N SER A 228 -9.81 -0.13 -7.16
CA SER A 228 -10.82 -1.09 -6.69
C SER A 228 -10.13 -2.22 -5.90
N PRO A 229 -10.87 -3.18 -5.31
CA PRO A 229 -10.26 -4.40 -4.77
C PRO A 229 -9.38 -5.14 -5.79
N HIS A 230 -9.72 -5.15 -7.09
CA HIS A 230 -8.86 -5.74 -8.12
C HIS A 230 -7.57 -4.93 -8.32
N GLY A 231 -7.67 -3.60 -8.30
CA GLY A 231 -6.51 -2.71 -8.36
C GLY A 231 -5.58 -2.87 -7.16
N THR A 232 -6.14 -2.96 -5.95
CA THR A 232 -5.35 -3.18 -4.73
C THR A 232 -4.74 -4.58 -4.69
N TYR A 233 -5.43 -5.61 -5.20
CA TYR A 233 -4.85 -6.95 -5.36
C TYR A 233 -3.62 -6.93 -6.25
N LEU A 234 -3.71 -6.29 -7.44
CA LEU A 234 -2.56 -6.11 -8.32
C LEU A 234 -1.42 -5.35 -7.64
N GLN A 235 -1.72 -4.27 -6.92
CA GLN A 235 -0.74 -3.53 -6.11
C GLN A 235 -0.03 -4.43 -5.10
N CYS A 236 -0.76 -5.31 -4.41
CA CYS A 236 -0.16 -6.26 -3.47
C CYS A 236 0.73 -7.30 -4.16
N CYS A 237 0.36 -7.79 -5.35
CA CYS A 237 1.23 -8.69 -6.13
C CYS A 237 2.55 -8.01 -6.52
N VAL A 238 2.49 -6.75 -6.97
CA VAL A 238 3.68 -5.95 -7.31
C VAL A 238 4.53 -5.71 -6.07
N LEU A 239 3.92 -5.34 -4.95
CA LEU A 239 4.62 -5.17 -3.67
C LEU A 239 5.32 -6.46 -3.24
N HIS A 240 4.65 -7.61 -3.33
CA HIS A 240 5.25 -8.89 -2.97
C HIS A 240 6.53 -9.17 -3.75
N TRP A 241 6.52 -8.93 -5.06
CA TRP A 241 7.71 -9.06 -5.89
C TRP A 241 8.79 -8.06 -5.50
N THR A 242 8.43 -6.81 -5.22
CA THR A 242 9.40 -5.75 -4.86
C THR A 242 10.08 -6.01 -3.51
N LEU A 243 9.33 -6.48 -2.51
CA LEU A 243 9.85 -6.77 -1.17
C LEU A 243 10.63 -8.09 -1.14
N PHE A 244 10.02 -9.17 -1.63
CA PHE A 244 10.49 -10.54 -1.44
C PHE A 244 11.16 -11.15 -2.68
N ARG A 245 11.19 -10.44 -3.81
CA ARG A 245 11.78 -10.91 -5.09
C ARG A 245 11.16 -12.22 -5.60
N ARG A 246 9.89 -12.45 -5.26
CA ARG A 246 9.11 -13.60 -5.75
C ARG A 246 7.64 -13.24 -5.90
N ALA A 247 6.93 -13.99 -6.72
CA ALA A 247 5.48 -13.86 -6.82
C ALA A 247 4.80 -14.44 -5.56
N PRO A 248 3.60 -13.96 -5.18
CA PRO A 248 2.78 -14.62 -4.18
C PRO A 248 2.53 -16.08 -4.54
N GLU A 249 2.36 -16.95 -3.55
CA GLU A 249 1.96 -18.33 -3.79
C GLU A 249 0.59 -18.38 -4.44
N ARG A 250 0.47 -19.17 -5.52
CA ARG A 250 -0.73 -19.22 -6.34
C ARG A 250 -1.98 -19.57 -5.53
N ASP A 251 -1.89 -20.55 -4.64
CA ASP A 251 -3.04 -21.06 -3.88
C ASP A 251 -3.49 -20.11 -2.76
N LEU A 252 -2.61 -19.19 -2.34
CA LEU A 252 -2.93 -18.13 -1.38
C LEU A 252 -3.50 -16.90 -2.09
N ALA A 253 -2.92 -16.54 -3.22
CA ALA A 253 -3.29 -15.35 -3.97
C ALA A 253 -4.53 -15.57 -4.85
N LEU A 254 -4.79 -16.79 -5.32
CA LEU A 254 -5.96 -17.17 -6.13
C LEU A 254 -6.54 -18.51 -5.63
N PRO A 255 -7.14 -18.54 -4.44
CA PRO A 255 -7.70 -19.76 -3.90
C PRO A 255 -8.90 -20.20 -4.76
N LEU A 256 -8.82 -21.44 -5.24
CA LEU A 256 -9.82 -22.04 -6.13
C LEU A 256 -11.11 -22.47 -5.39
N ASP A 257 -11.16 -22.26 -4.07
CA ASP A 257 -12.24 -22.65 -3.19
C ASP A 257 -13.41 -21.63 -3.14
N GLY A 258 -13.37 -20.60 -4.00
CA GLY A 258 -14.37 -19.53 -4.05
C GLY A 258 -14.31 -18.55 -2.88
N ASN A 259 -13.44 -18.76 -1.88
CA ASN A 259 -13.33 -17.91 -0.69
C ASN A 259 -12.32 -16.76 -0.85
N PHE A 260 -11.83 -16.50 -2.06
CA PHE A 260 -10.82 -15.47 -2.35
C PHE A 260 -11.13 -14.14 -1.68
N GLN A 261 -12.35 -13.63 -1.84
CA GLN A 261 -12.71 -12.33 -1.26
C GLN A 261 -12.62 -12.34 0.27
N LYS A 262 -13.14 -13.38 0.92
CA LYS A 262 -13.07 -13.51 2.38
C LYS A 262 -11.63 -13.68 2.87
N ARG A 263 -10.79 -14.40 2.12
CA ARG A 263 -9.39 -14.62 2.46
C ARG A 263 -8.57 -13.34 2.39
N ILE A 264 -8.75 -12.54 1.34
CA ILE A 264 -7.95 -11.33 1.15
C ILE A 264 -8.53 -10.13 1.90
N TRP A 265 -9.85 -9.96 1.92
CA TRP A 265 -10.50 -8.74 2.43
C TRP A 265 -11.28 -8.96 3.73
N GLY A 266 -11.46 -10.19 4.20
CA GLY A 266 -12.36 -10.50 5.32
C GLY A 266 -12.00 -9.81 6.64
N ASN A 267 -10.71 -9.50 6.84
CA ASN A 267 -10.22 -8.75 8.00
C ASN A 267 -9.85 -7.29 7.68
N ALA A 268 -10.13 -6.78 6.49
CA ALA A 268 -9.82 -5.39 6.14
C ALA A 268 -10.59 -4.43 7.07
N ARG A 269 -9.90 -3.41 7.59
CA ARG A 269 -10.50 -2.36 8.41
C ARG A 269 -11.44 -1.48 7.60
N PHE A 270 -11.12 -1.29 6.32
CA PHE A 270 -11.93 -0.51 5.40
C PHE A 270 -11.83 -1.11 3.99
N THR A 271 -12.96 -1.18 3.30
CA THR A 271 -13.04 -1.48 1.86
C THR A 271 -14.11 -0.59 1.25
N GLN A 272 -13.95 -0.21 -0.02
CA GLN A 272 -14.88 0.68 -0.74
C GLN A 272 -16.34 0.19 -0.79
N HIS A 273 -16.61 -1.08 -0.45
CA HIS A 273 -17.94 -1.67 -0.42
C HIS A 273 -18.44 -2.01 0.99
N GLY A 274 -17.79 -1.51 2.04
CA GLY A 274 -18.02 -1.90 3.43
C GLY A 274 -19.08 -1.10 4.19
N ASN A 275 -20.35 -1.17 3.76
CA ASN A 275 -21.51 -1.16 4.68
C ASN A 275 -22.20 -2.55 4.66
N GLY A 276 -21.41 -3.62 4.55
CA GLY A 276 -21.86 -5.01 4.76
C GLY A 276 -22.19 -5.83 3.51
N GLU A 277 -22.24 -5.24 2.32
CA GLU A 277 -22.48 -5.99 1.07
C GLU A 277 -21.43 -5.63 0.01
N ILE A 278 -20.44 -6.51 -0.18
CA ILE A 278 -19.52 -6.46 -1.31
C ILE A 278 -20.22 -7.17 -2.48
N PRO A 279 -20.45 -6.53 -3.63
CA PRO A 279 -21.11 -7.18 -4.74
C PRO A 279 -20.31 -8.41 -5.19
N CYS A 280 -21.00 -9.55 -5.27
CA CYS A 280 -20.54 -10.72 -6.00
C CYS A 280 -20.31 -10.34 -7.47
N LEU A 281 -19.11 -9.88 -7.82
CA LEU A 281 -18.71 -9.61 -9.21
C LEU A 281 -18.18 -10.86 -9.94
N TYR A 282 -18.48 -12.06 -9.41
CA TYR A 282 -18.17 -13.36 -10.06
C TYR A 282 -19.42 -14.23 -10.26
N GLN A 283 -20.56 -13.61 -10.58
CA GLN A 283 -21.65 -14.29 -11.27
C GLN A 283 -21.79 -13.71 -12.68
N GLN A 284 -20.83 -14.00 -13.55
CA GLN A 284 -21.03 -14.15 -15.00
C GLN A 284 -20.07 -15.22 -15.51
#